data_AF-A0A651E2Z8-F1
#
_entry.id   AF-A0A651E2Z8-F1
#
_cell.length_a   1.000
_cell.length_b   1.000
_cell.length_c   1.000
_cell.angle_alpha   90.00
_cell.angle_beta   90.00
_cell.angle_gamma   90.00
#
_symmetry.space_group_name_H-M   'P 1'
#
loop_
_entity.id
_entity.type
_entity.pdbx_description
1 polymer ?
#
loop_
_entity_poly.entity_id
_entity_poly.type
_entity_poly.pdbx_seq_one_letter_code
_entity_poly.pdbx_strand_id
1 'polypeptide(L)'
;QSQTDWLLETFIPFQRELAIMVARSVTGEVATYPVVETQQVDQICRRVLAVGDLPEAVVQQTEAIARQLMTSLEMVGIMGIELFLTADQQILVNETAPRTHNSGHYSLDACQTSQFEQHLRAVAGLPLGDASLTVPGALMVNLLGTDIPEAAYADRLRSLSNLPQSRLYWYTKTPRPGRKLGHITATCPQAAPEERRAYAEDLIQRIEALWYA
;
A
#
# COMPACT_ATOMS: atom_id res chain seq x y z
N GLN A 1 32.45 7.81 18.69
CA GLN A 1 31.30 8.52 18.09
C GLN A 1 31.03 7.85 16.77
N SER A 2 29.86 7.24 16.57
CA SER A 2 29.49 6.76 15.23
C SER A 2 29.29 7.98 14.36
N GLN A 3 30.11 8.13 13.32
CA GLN A 3 29.93 9.17 12.32
C GLN A 3 28.64 8.85 11.58
N THR A 4 27.61 9.67 11.76
CA THR A 4 26.37 9.56 11.01
C THR A 4 26.59 10.25 9.68
N ASP A 5 26.62 9.48 8.59
CA ASP A 5 26.65 10.01 7.25
C ASP A 5 25.26 10.54 6.87
N TRP A 6 25.23 11.68 6.20
CA TRP A 6 24.00 12.35 5.78
C TRP A 6 23.88 12.32 4.26
N LEU A 7 22.67 12.08 3.77
CA LEU A 7 22.31 12.25 2.38
C LEU A 7 21.47 13.51 2.24
N LEU A 8 21.84 14.38 1.30
CA LEU A 8 21.07 15.57 0.94
C LEU A 8 20.37 15.29 -0.40
N GLU A 9 19.04 15.32 -0.38
CA GLU A 9 18.21 15.07 -1.55
C GLU A 9 17.51 16.35 -2.02
N THR A 10 17.27 16.46 -3.32
CA THR A 10 16.50 17.57 -3.89
C THR A 10 15.03 17.37 -3.55
N PHE A 11 14.34 18.47 -3.19
CA PHE A 11 12.89 18.43 -3.01
C PHE A 11 12.20 18.19 -4.36
N ILE A 12 11.45 17.10 -4.47
CA ILE A 12 10.76 16.71 -5.71
C ILE A 12 9.33 17.30 -5.72
N PRO A 13 8.98 18.16 -6.69
CA PRO A 13 7.61 18.67 -6.85
C PRO A 13 6.71 17.61 -7.52
N PHE A 14 6.35 16.57 -6.77
CA PHE A 14 5.49 15.49 -7.25
C PHE A 14 4.00 15.87 -7.24
N GLN A 15 3.21 15.20 -8.09
CA GLN A 15 1.74 15.28 -8.11
C GLN A 15 1.08 14.16 -7.31
N ARG A 16 1.67 12.96 -7.33
CA ARG A 16 1.19 11.79 -6.58
C ARG A 16 2.38 11.01 -6.03
N GLU A 17 2.22 10.47 -4.83
CA GLU A 17 3.07 9.40 -4.33
C GLU A 17 2.47 8.07 -4.80
N LEU A 18 3.32 7.20 -5.35
CA LEU A 18 2.95 5.89 -5.83
C LEU A 18 3.69 4.82 -5.03
N ALA A 19 3.13 3.62 -5.00
CA ALA A 19 3.86 2.45 -4.59
C ALA A 19 3.54 1.26 -5.50
N ILE A 20 4.50 0.34 -5.59
CA ILE A 20 4.30 -0.96 -6.22
C ILE A 20 4.91 -2.04 -5.35
N MET A 21 4.17 -3.14 -5.18
CA MET A 21 4.75 -4.37 -4.64
C MET A 21 5.26 -5.23 -5.78
N VAL A 22 6.44 -5.81 -5.60
CA VAL A 22 7.02 -6.72 -6.59
C VAL A 22 7.68 -7.90 -5.88
N ALA A 23 7.43 -9.11 -6.39
CA ALA A 23 8.04 -10.32 -5.89
C ALA A 23 8.94 -10.96 -6.95
N ARG A 24 10.05 -11.56 -6.51
CA ARG A 24 10.92 -12.38 -7.35
C ARG A 24 11.23 -13.70 -6.65
N SER A 25 11.04 -14.81 -7.34
CA SER A 25 11.30 -16.15 -6.81
C SER A 25 12.78 -16.54 -6.91
N VAL A 26 13.15 -17.65 -6.27
CA VAL A 26 14.48 -18.27 -6.41
C VAL A 26 14.82 -18.66 -7.85
N THR A 27 13.83 -18.87 -8.72
CA THR A 27 14.04 -19.20 -10.14
C THR A 27 14.14 -17.95 -11.03
N GLY A 28 13.97 -16.75 -10.44
CA GLY A 28 14.01 -15.48 -11.15
C GLY A 28 12.68 -15.04 -11.78
N GLU A 29 11.60 -15.79 -11.57
CA GLU A 29 10.24 -15.37 -11.93
C GLU A 29 9.89 -14.07 -11.20
N VAL A 30 9.27 -13.09 -11.88
CA VAL A 30 8.90 -11.80 -11.29
C VAL A 30 7.41 -11.52 -11.47
N ALA A 31 6.73 -11.23 -10.35
CA ALA A 31 5.32 -10.82 -10.32
C ALA A 31 5.19 -9.39 -9.78
N THR A 32 4.48 -8.53 -10.51
CA THR A 32 4.14 -7.16 -10.12
C THR A 32 2.70 -7.08 -9.64
N TYR A 33 2.48 -6.35 -8.56
CA TYR A 33 1.14 -5.98 -8.10
C TYR A 33 0.68 -4.70 -8.83
N PRO A 34 -0.63 -4.39 -8.79
CA PRO A 34 -1.14 -3.11 -9.25
C PRO A 34 -0.35 -1.93 -8.64
N VAL A 35 -0.06 -0.93 -9.46
CA VAL A 35 0.47 0.35 -8.98
C VAL A 35 -0.62 1.06 -8.18
N VAL A 36 -0.30 1.47 -6.97
CA VAL A 36 -1.22 2.15 -6.06
C VAL A 36 -0.78 3.58 -5.83
N GLU A 37 -1.73 4.47 -5.57
CA GLU A 37 -1.45 5.78 -4.98
C GLU A 37 -1.32 5.62 -3.47
N THR A 38 -0.34 6.28 -2.86
CA THR A 38 -0.19 6.42 -1.42
C THR A 38 -0.44 7.87 -1.02
N GLN A 39 -1.05 8.08 0.15
CA GLN A 39 -1.23 9.41 0.72
C GLN A 39 -0.68 9.47 2.13
N GLN A 40 0.30 10.35 2.32
CA GLN A 40 1.10 10.44 3.53
C GLN A 40 0.61 11.65 4.33
N VAL A 41 0.48 11.50 5.65
CA VAL A 41 0.13 12.59 6.57
C VAL A 41 1.13 12.53 7.71
N ASP A 42 1.82 13.65 7.98
CA ASP A 42 2.89 13.74 8.98
C ASP A 42 3.94 12.63 8.82
N GLN A 43 4.39 12.39 7.57
CA GLN A 43 5.37 11.36 7.19
C GLN A 43 4.91 9.91 7.44
N ILE A 44 3.60 9.69 7.65
CA ILE A 44 3.03 8.36 7.81
C ILE A 44 2.06 8.09 6.66
N CYS A 45 2.29 7.01 5.91
CA CYS A 45 1.33 6.49 4.95
C CYS A 45 -0.03 6.25 5.63
N ARG A 46 -1.00 7.12 5.32
CA ARG A 46 -2.33 7.15 5.90
C ARG A 46 -3.30 6.34 5.06
N ARG A 47 -3.23 6.50 3.73
CA ARG A 47 -4.14 5.86 2.78
C ARG A 47 -3.36 5.23 1.63
N VAL A 48 -3.97 4.20 1.03
CA VAL A 48 -3.51 3.52 -0.18
C VAL A 48 -4.72 3.34 -1.09
N LEU A 49 -4.60 3.66 -2.36
CA LEU A 49 -5.68 3.56 -3.34
C LEU A 49 -5.22 2.73 -4.55
N ALA A 50 -5.92 1.62 -4.79
CA ALA A 50 -5.79 0.76 -5.97
C ALA A 50 -7.04 0.93 -6.85
N VAL A 51 -7.22 2.14 -7.43
CA VAL A 51 -8.43 2.53 -8.17
C VAL A 51 -8.25 2.58 -9.69
N GLY A 52 -7.04 2.30 -10.19
CA GLY A 52 -6.77 2.09 -11.62
C GLY A 52 -7.01 3.31 -12.50
N ASP A 53 -6.79 4.52 -11.98
CA ASP A 53 -6.96 5.80 -12.69
C ASP A 53 -5.64 6.41 -13.18
N LEU A 54 -4.55 5.63 -13.14
CA LEU A 54 -3.24 6.05 -13.64
C LEU A 54 -3.16 5.84 -15.16
N PRO A 55 -2.48 6.73 -15.90
CA PRO A 55 -2.19 6.49 -17.32
C PRO A 55 -1.43 5.18 -17.52
N GLU A 56 -1.75 4.45 -18.59
CA GLU A 56 -1.13 3.15 -18.87
C GLU A 56 0.40 3.24 -18.95
N ALA A 57 0.93 4.31 -19.57
CA ALA A 57 2.37 4.55 -19.66
C ALA A 57 3.05 4.66 -18.28
N VAL A 58 2.40 5.30 -17.31
CA VAL A 58 2.88 5.42 -15.92
C VAL A 58 2.94 4.05 -15.25
N VAL A 59 1.91 3.23 -15.45
CA VAL A 59 1.86 1.86 -14.91
C VAL A 59 2.98 1.03 -15.50
N GLN A 60 3.11 0.99 -16.82
CA GLN A 60 4.14 0.22 -17.52
C GLN A 60 5.56 0.63 -17.12
N GLN A 61 5.82 1.94 -17.01
CA GLN A 61 7.13 2.45 -16.56
C GLN A 61 7.43 2.04 -15.11
N THR A 62 6.44 2.12 -14.22
CA THR A 62 6.60 1.73 -12.81
C THR A 62 6.88 0.23 -12.67
N GLU A 63 6.16 -0.60 -13.43
CA GLU A 63 6.41 -2.05 -13.48
C GLU A 63 7.79 -2.39 -14.04
N ALA A 64 8.23 -1.69 -15.09
CA ALA A 64 9.55 -1.87 -15.68
C ALA A 64 10.66 -1.55 -14.66
N ILE A 65 10.55 -0.42 -13.94
CA ILE A 65 11.46 -0.04 -12.85
C ILE A 65 11.51 -1.14 -11.78
N ALA A 66 10.34 -1.61 -11.33
CA ALA A 66 10.25 -2.65 -10.32
C ALA A 66 10.91 -3.97 -10.74
N ARG A 67 10.63 -4.43 -11.98
CA ARG A 67 11.22 -5.65 -12.55
C ARG A 67 12.73 -5.51 -12.70
N GLN A 68 13.21 -4.35 -13.17
CA GLN A 68 14.63 -4.07 -13.32
C GLN A 68 15.36 -4.08 -11.97
N LEU A 69 14.79 -3.44 -10.94
CA LEU A 69 15.38 -3.44 -9.59
C LEU A 69 15.49 -4.85 -9.02
N MET A 70 14.42 -5.64 -9.08
CA MET A 70 14.43 -7.02 -8.57
C MET A 70 15.43 -7.91 -9.29
N THR A 71 15.57 -7.72 -10.61
CA THR A 71 16.51 -8.50 -11.43
C THR A 71 17.95 -8.08 -11.16
N SER A 72 18.24 -6.78 -11.14
CA SER A 72 19.60 -6.24 -10.97
C SER A 72 20.17 -6.52 -9.58
N LEU A 73 19.30 -6.58 -8.57
CA LEU A 73 19.67 -6.91 -7.19
C LEU A 73 19.64 -8.43 -6.91
N GLU A 74 19.26 -9.25 -7.90
CA GLU A 74 19.02 -10.70 -7.76
C GLU A 74 18.14 -11.05 -6.56
N MET A 75 17.19 -10.17 -6.24
CA MET A 75 16.39 -10.23 -5.02
C MET A 75 15.52 -11.50 -5.02
N VAL A 76 15.40 -12.15 -3.86
CA VAL A 76 14.45 -13.25 -3.62
C VAL A 76 13.51 -12.84 -2.50
N GLY A 77 12.21 -12.92 -2.75
CA GLY A 77 11.18 -12.49 -1.81
C GLY A 77 10.29 -11.40 -2.40
N ILE A 78 9.90 -10.42 -1.58
CA ILE A 78 9.03 -9.31 -1.97
C ILE A 78 9.64 -7.97 -1.56
N MET A 79 9.42 -6.95 -2.38
CA MET A 79 9.86 -5.58 -2.15
C MET A 79 8.70 -4.61 -2.34
N GLY A 80 8.54 -3.68 -1.41
CA GLY A 80 7.76 -2.45 -1.64
C GLY A 80 8.68 -1.39 -2.21
N ILE A 81 8.25 -0.72 -3.27
CA ILE A 81 8.98 0.39 -3.89
C ILE A 81 8.06 1.60 -3.82
N GLU A 82 8.54 2.68 -3.21
CA GLU A 82 7.84 3.97 -3.15
C GLU A 82 8.40 4.89 -4.23
N LEU A 83 7.51 5.59 -4.94
CA LEU A 83 7.86 6.42 -6.08
C LEU A 83 7.12 7.76 -6.04
N PHE A 84 7.70 8.75 -6.69
CA PHE A 84 7.06 10.01 -7.00
C PHE A 84 6.66 10.04 -8.47
N LEU A 85 5.43 10.46 -8.75
CA LEU A 85 4.95 10.83 -10.09
C LEU A 85 4.94 12.36 -10.20
N THR A 86 5.74 12.90 -11.11
CA THR A 86 5.85 14.36 -11.34
C THR A 86 4.80 14.87 -12.35
N ALA A 87 4.69 16.19 -12.47
CA ALA A 87 3.76 16.83 -13.41
C ALA A 87 4.05 16.57 -14.89
N ASP A 88 5.30 16.27 -15.23
CA ASP A 88 5.75 15.86 -16.56
C ASP A 88 5.74 14.34 -16.76
N GLN A 89 5.04 13.61 -15.89
CA GLN A 89 4.89 12.15 -15.93
C GLN A 89 6.19 11.37 -15.74
N GLN A 90 7.20 11.96 -15.10
CA GLN A 90 8.39 11.21 -14.68
C GLN A 90 8.10 10.40 -13.42
N ILE A 91 8.69 9.21 -13.38
CA ILE A 91 8.64 8.30 -12.24
C ILE A 91 10.02 8.29 -11.58
N LEU A 92 10.07 8.72 -10.32
CA LEU A 92 11.30 8.77 -9.52
C LEU A 92 11.16 7.82 -8.34
N VAL A 93 12.11 6.92 -8.14
CA VAL A 93 12.14 6.05 -6.96
C VAL A 93 12.50 6.90 -5.75
N ASN A 94 11.67 6.86 -4.72
CA ASN A 94 11.92 7.51 -3.42
C ASN A 94 12.71 6.55 -2.52
N GLU A 95 12.12 5.41 -2.19
CA GLU A 95 12.76 4.41 -1.33
C GLU A 95 12.32 2.98 -1.67
N THR A 96 13.04 2.01 -1.10
CA THR A 96 12.71 0.59 -1.25
C THR A 96 12.70 -0.12 0.11
N ALA A 97 11.78 -1.06 0.28
CA ALA A 97 11.64 -1.90 1.46
C ALA A 97 11.69 -3.37 1.04
N PRO A 98 12.79 -4.12 1.27
CA PRO A 98 12.95 -5.52 0.85
C PRO A 98 12.18 -6.48 1.78
N ARG A 99 10.89 -6.23 1.96
CA ARG A 99 9.95 -6.98 2.80
C ARG A 99 8.53 -6.69 2.35
N THR A 100 7.57 -7.38 2.95
CA THR A 100 6.17 -6.95 2.88
C THR A 100 6.04 -5.50 3.37
N HIS A 101 5.16 -4.75 2.72
CA HIS A 101 5.06 -3.31 2.90
C HIS A 101 3.63 -2.88 3.20
N ASN A 102 3.51 -1.78 3.93
CA ASN A 102 2.22 -1.21 4.33
C ASN A 102 1.34 -0.89 3.11
N SER A 103 1.94 -0.34 2.06
CA SER A 103 1.25 -0.04 0.80
C SER A 103 0.74 -1.28 0.06
N GLY A 104 1.16 -2.49 0.45
CA GLY A 104 0.66 -3.74 -0.12
C GLY A 104 -0.45 -4.42 0.69
N HIS A 105 -0.87 -3.88 1.85
CA HIS A 105 -1.78 -4.61 2.75
C HIS A 105 -3.17 -4.84 2.14
N TYR A 106 -3.63 -3.96 1.24
CA TYR A 106 -4.86 -4.13 0.47
C TYR A 106 -4.93 -5.48 -0.28
N SER A 107 -3.77 -6.05 -0.65
CA SER A 107 -3.70 -7.34 -1.37
C SER A 107 -4.26 -8.52 -0.59
N LEU A 108 -4.46 -8.40 0.73
CA LEU A 108 -5.12 -9.43 1.54
C LEU A 108 -6.57 -9.67 1.13
N ASP A 109 -7.27 -8.62 0.70
CA ASP A 109 -8.71 -8.66 0.40
C ASP A 109 -9.02 -8.39 -1.07
N ALA A 110 -8.07 -7.81 -1.81
CA ALA A 110 -8.32 -7.30 -3.15
C ALA A 110 -7.51 -8.00 -4.25
N CYS A 111 -6.50 -8.81 -3.91
CA CYS A 111 -5.69 -9.54 -4.88
C CYS A 111 -5.92 -11.04 -4.79
N GLN A 112 -5.65 -11.76 -5.89
CA GLN A 112 -5.76 -13.22 -5.93
C GLN A 112 -4.73 -13.88 -4.98
N THR A 113 -3.52 -13.32 -4.90
CA THR A 113 -2.49 -13.74 -3.96
C THR A 113 -1.99 -12.54 -3.15
N SER A 114 -2.13 -12.62 -1.83
CA SER A 114 -1.65 -11.53 -0.96
C SER A 114 -0.13 -11.40 -0.99
N GLN A 115 0.39 -10.20 -0.74
CA GLN A 115 1.83 -9.95 -0.66
C GLN A 115 2.55 -10.88 0.35
N PHE A 116 1.84 -11.33 1.39
CA PHE A 116 2.38 -12.19 2.43
C PHE A 116 2.54 -13.63 1.94
N GLU A 117 1.51 -14.15 1.29
CA GLU A 117 1.56 -15.46 0.64
C GLU A 117 2.58 -15.47 -0.50
N GLN A 118 2.66 -14.38 -1.27
CA GLN A 118 3.62 -14.23 -2.36
C GLN A 118 5.06 -14.22 -1.87
N HIS A 119 5.34 -13.54 -0.76
CA HIS A 119 6.65 -13.58 -0.12
C HIS A 119 7.03 -15.00 0.27
N LEU A 120 6.11 -15.74 0.92
CA LEU A 120 6.34 -17.14 1.30
C LEU A 120 6.59 -18.04 0.08
N ARG A 121 5.81 -17.90 -0.99
CA ARG A 121 6.03 -18.64 -2.24
C ARG A 121 7.42 -18.37 -2.81
N ALA A 122 7.79 -17.10 -2.90
CA ALA A 122 9.06 -16.66 -3.46
C ALA A 122 10.26 -17.27 -2.72
N VAL A 123 10.25 -17.22 -1.38
CA VAL A 123 11.36 -17.74 -0.56
C VAL A 123 11.35 -19.26 -0.41
N ALA A 124 10.18 -19.90 -0.53
CA ALA A 124 10.05 -21.36 -0.49
C ALA A 124 10.32 -22.05 -1.84
N GLY A 125 10.57 -21.28 -2.90
CA GLY A 125 10.77 -21.81 -4.25
C GLY A 125 9.52 -22.41 -4.89
N LEU A 126 8.34 -21.97 -4.44
CA LEU A 126 7.06 -22.32 -5.06
C LEU A 126 6.78 -21.38 -6.25
N PRO A 127 5.95 -21.81 -7.23
CA PRO A 127 5.48 -20.91 -8.27
C PRO A 127 4.82 -19.67 -7.68
N LEU A 128 5.14 -18.51 -8.24
CA LEU A 128 4.50 -17.26 -7.83
C LEU A 128 2.99 -17.32 -8.09
N GLY A 129 2.21 -16.70 -7.21
CA GLY A 129 0.77 -16.57 -7.39
C GLY A 129 0.42 -15.40 -8.29
N ASP A 130 -0.81 -15.40 -8.79
CA ASP A 130 -1.38 -14.26 -9.52
C ASP A 130 -1.55 -13.08 -8.55
N ALA A 131 -0.93 -11.94 -8.90
CA ALA A 131 -0.96 -10.70 -8.12
C ALA A 131 -2.09 -9.73 -8.57
N SER A 132 -2.90 -10.12 -9.56
CA SER A 132 -4.00 -9.33 -10.09
C SER A 132 -5.08 -9.04 -9.05
N LEU A 133 -5.81 -7.94 -9.26
CA LEU A 133 -6.98 -7.63 -8.45
C LEU A 133 -8.12 -8.62 -8.75
N THR A 134 -8.82 -9.06 -7.72
CA THR A 134 -10.06 -9.85 -7.82
C THR A 134 -11.32 -8.98 -7.78
N VAL A 135 -11.14 -7.68 -7.58
CA VAL A 135 -12.19 -6.65 -7.51
C VAL A 135 -11.84 -5.47 -8.40
N PRO A 136 -12.81 -4.64 -8.84
CA PRO A 136 -12.51 -3.48 -9.68
C PRO A 136 -11.49 -2.54 -9.06
N GLY A 137 -11.63 -2.19 -7.78
CA GLY A 137 -10.62 -1.44 -7.05
C GLY A 137 -10.69 -1.68 -5.55
N ALA A 138 -9.73 -1.11 -4.82
CA ALA A 138 -9.70 -1.15 -3.37
C ALA A 138 -9.02 0.09 -2.78
N LEU A 139 -9.30 0.34 -1.52
CA LEU A 139 -8.58 1.31 -0.69
C LEU A 139 -8.16 0.65 0.61
N MET A 140 -7.13 1.20 1.24
CA MET A 140 -6.71 0.84 2.59
C MET A 140 -6.44 2.10 3.40
N VAL A 141 -6.94 2.13 4.65
CA VAL A 141 -6.68 3.22 5.62
C VAL A 141 -5.95 2.65 6.83
N ASN A 142 -4.83 3.28 7.20
CA ASN A 142 -4.12 2.97 8.43
C ASN A 142 -4.84 3.54 9.66
N LEU A 143 -4.99 2.68 10.67
CA LEU A 143 -5.60 3.01 11.95
C LEU A 143 -4.49 3.32 12.96
N LEU A 144 -4.18 4.61 13.12
CA LEU A 144 -3.14 5.08 14.03
C LEU A 144 -3.70 5.28 15.44
N GLY A 145 -2.87 5.02 16.44
CA GLY A 145 -3.20 5.38 17.81
C GLY A 145 -3.27 6.88 18.01
N THR A 146 -4.21 7.30 18.86
CA THR A 146 -4.44 8.65 19.37
C THR A 146 -4.42 8.63 20.91
N ASP A 147 -4.51 9.81 21.53
CA ASP A 147 -4.47 9.99 23.00
C ASP A 147 -5.76 9.56 23.75
N ILE A 148 -6.62 8.76 23.13
CA ILE A 148 -7.84 8.28 23.79
C ILE A 148 -7.55 7.08 24.71
N PRO A 149 -8.38 6.84 25.74
CA PRO A 149 -8.28 5.63 26.56
C PRO A 149 -8.39 4.36 25.72
N GLU A 150 -7.64 3.31 26.08
CA GLU A 150 -7.64 2.03 25.35
C GLU A 150 -9.05 1.42 25.20
N ALA A 151 -9.89 1.57 26.22
CA ALA A 151 -11.28 1.10 26.20
C ALA A 151 -12.14 1.79 25.13
N ALA A 152 -11.83 3.03 24.74
CA ALA A 152 -12.59 3.78 23.74
C ALA A 152 -12.34 3.29 22.30
N TYR A 153 -11.26 2.54 22.04
CA TYR A 153 -11.05 1.91 20.74
C TYR A 153 -12.08 0.82 20.42
N ALA A 154 -12.66 0.17 21.44
CA ALA A 154 -13.63 -0.90 21.23
C ALA A 154 -14.84 -0.43 20.42
N ASP A 155 -15.36 0.76 20.71
CA ASP A 155 -16.49 1.33 19.97
C ASP A 155 -16.10 1.77 18.57
N ARG A 156 -14.90 2.35 18.37
CA ARG A 156 -14.37 2.68 17.04
C ARG A 156 -14.22 1.43 16.17
N LEU A 157 -13.65 0.36 16.73
CA LEU A 157 -13.50 -0.93 16.04
C LEU A 157 -14.86 -1.54 15.68
N ARG A 158 -15.85 -1.46 16.58
CA ARG A 158 -17.22 -1.94 16.30
C ARG A 158 -17.84 -1.15 15.15
N SER A 159 -17.74 0.17 15.15
CA SER A 159 -18.27 1.03 14.08
C SER A 159 -17.62 0.73 12.73
N LEU A 160 -16.30 0.56 12.69
CA LEU A 160 -15.58 0.21 11.47
C LEU A 160 -15.94 -1.19 10.96
N SER A 161 -16.13 -2.17 11.85
CA SER A 161 -16.50 -3.54 11.48
C SER A 161 -17.88 -3.65 10.82
N ASN A 162 -18.73 -2.63 11.00
CA ASN A 162 -20.06 -2.56 10.39
C ASN A 162 -20.05 -1.91 9.00
N LEU A 163 -18.90 -1.42 8.51
CA LEU A 163 -18.82 -0.84 7.17
C LEU A 163 -18.95 -1.96 6.11
N PRO A 164 -19.88 -1.85 5.16
CA PRO A 164 -20.04 -2.85 4.11
C PRO A 164 -18.80 -2.91 3.23
N GLN A 165 -18.54 -4.09 2.63
CA GLN A 165 -17.44 -4.30 1.69
C GLN A 165 -16.06 -3.93 2.24
N SER A 166 -15.90 -4.02 3.56
CA SER A 166 -14.65 -3.70 4.24
C SER A 166 -14.20 -4.84 5.13
N ARG A 167 -12.89 -4.88 5.39
CA ARG A 167 -12.24 -5.85 6.25
C ARG A 167 -11.26 -5.15 7.18
N LEU A 168 -11.51 -5.30 8.47
CA LEU A 168 -10.71 -4.73 9.54
C LEU A 168 -9.61 -5.71 9.97
N TYR A 169 -8.38 -5.23 10.01
CA TYR A 169 -7.22 -5.94 10.55
C TYR A 169 -6.71 -5.22 11.79
N TRP A 170 -6.97 -5.81 12.95
CA TRP A 170 -6.49 -5.31 14.23
C TRP A 170 -5.24 -6.06 14.70
N TYR A 171 -4.16 -5.34 15.00
CA TYR A 171 -2.87 -5.95 15.35
C TYR A 171 -2.67 -6.22 16.84
N THR A 172 -3.69 -5.97 17.68
CA THR A 172 -3.65 -6.18 19.14
C THR A 172 -2.44 -5.53 19.83
N LYS A 173 -2.00 -4.36 19.33
CA LYS A 173 -0.90 -3.57 19.89
C LYS A 173 -1.41 -2.56 20.91
N THR A 174 -0.64 -2.33 21.99
CA THR A 174 -0.91 -1.25 22.95
C THR A 174 -0.97 0.12 22.25
N PRO A 175 -2.07 0.88 22.38
CA PRO A 175 -2.22 2.19 21.74
C PRO A 175 -1.19 3.21 22.21
N ARG A 176 -0.63 3.95 21.26
CA ARG A 176 0.18 5.17 21.48
C ARG A 176 0.02 6.10 20.28
N PRO A 177 0.10 7.42 20.46
CA PRO A 177 0.05 8.39 19.36
C PRO A 177 0.96 8.02 18.19
N GLY A 178 0.42 8.01 16.97
CA GLY A 178 1.14 7.71 15.73
C GLY A 178 1.49 6.23 15.52
N ARG A 179 1.28 5.35 16.51
CA ARG A 179 1.55 3.91 16.34
C ARG A 179 0.50 3.29 15.42
N LYS A 180 0.92 2.54 14.39
CA LYS A 180 0.01 1.72 13.57
C LYS A 180 -0.58 0.58 14.40
N LEU A 181 -1.87 0.66 14.70
CA LEU A 181 -2.60 -0.33 15.51
C LEU A 181 -3.40 -1.33 14.66
N GLY A 182 -3.71 -0.95 13.43
CA GLY A 182 -4.40 -1.80 12.46
C GLY A 182 -4.50 -1.12 11.11
N HIS A 183 -5.23 -1.75 10.20
CA HIS A 183 -5.71 -1.13 8.97
C HIS A 183 -7.10 -1.65 8.65
N ILE A 184 -7.80 -0.93 7.79
CA ILE A 184 -9.03 -1.40 7.16
C ILE A 184 -8.85 -1.34 5.64
N THR A 185 -9.20 -2.43 4.97
CA THR A 185 -9.28 -2.50 3.51
C THR A 185 -10.74 -2.43 3.12
N ALA A 186 -11.10 -1.68 2.08
CA ALA A 186 -12.44 -1.70 1.50
C ALA A 186 -12.38 -1.82 -0.02
N THR A 187 -13.31 -2.57 -0.62
CA THR A 187 -13.38 -2.74 -2.06
C THR A 187 -14.22 -1.62 -2.69
N CYS A 188 -13.81 -1.18 -3.88
CA CYS A 188 -14.45 -0.12 -4.66
C CYS A 188 -15.10 -0.79 -5.89
N PRO A 189 -16.42 -1.08 -5.85
CA PRO A 189 -17.08 -1.88 -6.89
C PRO A 189 -17.42 -1.10 -8.16
N GLN A 190 -17.20 0.21 -8.19
CA GLN A 190 -17.51 1.07 -9.33
C GLN A 190 -16.74 0.62 -10.57
N ALA A 191 -17.38 0.72 -11.74
CA ALA A 191 -16.80 0.25 -12.99
C ALA A 191 -15.72 1.22 -13.49
N ALA A 192 -16.02 2.51 -13.50
CA ALA A 192 -15.11 3.52 -14.04
C ALA A 192 -14.04 3.92 -13.01
N PRO A 193 -12.77 4.13 -13.41
CA PRO A 193 -11.71 4.57 -12.50
C PRO A 193 -12.03 5.85 -11.69
N GLU A 194 -12.63 6.84 -12.34
CA GLU A 194 -13.01 8.12 -11.73
C GLU A 194 -14.12 7.95 -10.69
N GLU A 195 -15.10 7.09 -10.95
CA GLU A 195 -16.14 6.73 -9.98
C GLU A 195 -15.57 5.96 -8.80
N ARG A 196 -14.61 5.03 -9.05
CA ARG A 196 -13.88 4.32 -7.99
C ARG A 196 -13.12 5.28 -7.10
N ARG A 197 -12.46 6.30 -7.68
CA ARG A 197 -11.75 7.32 -6.92
C ARG A 197 -12.70 8.14 -6.04
N ALA A 198 -13.77 8.67 -6.61
CA ALA A 198 -14.75 9.46 -5.85
C ALA A 198 -15.36 8.65 -4.70
N TYR A 199 -15.71 7.39 -4.95
CA TYR A 199 -16.20 6.47 -3.92
C TYR A 199 -15.15 6.19 -2.84
N ALA A 200 -13.89 5.96 -3.24
CA ALA A 200 -12.81 5.71 -2.30
C ALA A 200 -12.58 6.93 -1.39
N GLU A 201 -12.61 8.14 -1.92
CA GLU A 201 -12.43 9.38 -1.16
C GLU A 201 -13.56 9.59 -0.13
N ASP A 202 -14.82 9.37 -0.51
CA ASP A 202 -15.96 9.42 0.42
C ASP A 202 -15.83 8.38 1.55
N LEU A 203 -15.48 7.13 1.19
CA LEU A 203 -15.35 6.07 2.17
C LEU A 203 -14.13 6.28 3.09
N ILE A 204 -13.02 6.83 2.59
CA ILE A 204 -11.88 7.25 3.40
C ILE A 204 -12.32 8.29 4.42
N GLN A 205 -13.04 9.33 4.00
CA GLN A 205 -13.54 10.36 4.92
C GLN A 205 -14.43 9.76 6.01
N ARG A 206 -15.32 8.83 5.64
CA ARG A 206 -16.18 8.13 6.59
C ARG A 206 -15.38 7.26 7.57
N ILE A 207 -14.40 6.49 7.09
CA ILE A 207 -13.52 5.68 7.93
C ILE A 207 -12.75 6.57 8.92
N GLU A 208 -12.16 7.65 8.42
CA GLU A 208 -11.38 8.57 9.24
C GLU A 208 -12.25 9.31 10.24
N ALA A 209 -13.48 9.71 9.88
CA ALA A 209 -14.44 10.27 10.82
C ALA A 209 -14.79 9.26 11.93
N LEU A 210 -15.00 7.99 11.60
CA LEU A 210 -15.27 6.96 12.62
C LEU A 210 -14.06 6.68 13.52
N TRP A 211 -12.84 6.79 12.98
CA TRP A 211 -11.62 6.43 13.70
C TRP A 211 -10.98 7.59 14.46
N TYR A 212 -11.11 8.83 14.00
CA TYR A 212 -10.47 10.02 14.58
C TYR A 212 -11.47 11.00 15.23
N ALA A 213 -12.77 10.69 15.26
CA ALA A 213 -13.79 11.45 16.01
C ALA A 213 -13.52 11.51 17.53
#